data_AF-A0A6A4DT97-F1
#
_entry.id   AF-A0A6A4DT97-F1
#
_cell.length_a   1.000
_cell.length_b   1.000
_cell.length_c   1.000
_cell.angle_alpha   90.00
_cell.angle_beta   90.00
_cell.angle_gamma   90.00
#
_symmetry.space_group_name_H-M   'P 1'
#
loop_
_entity.id
_entity.type
_entity.pdbx_description
1 polymer ?
#
loop_
_entity_poly.entity_id
_entity_poly.type
_entity_poly.pdbx_seq_one_letter_code
_entity_poly.pdbx_strand_id
1 'polypeptide(L)'
;MSEPSTPTTPASVHWGETMMNQGPEALHNFMAETFKAATGGVLPQMEVRFNNVSISADVTVTREVTAESELPTLYNVVARALASLNPITKKVVRKEVIKNVSGVLKPGTITLLLGQPGSGKTSLMRILSGQFPVKKNITVEGEMTYNGLLQKEIAKRLPQ
;
A
#
# COMPACT_ATOMS: atom_id res chain seq x y z
N MET A 1 42.67 -19.34 -17.30
CA MET A 1 42.26 -18.19 -16.47
C MET A 1 41.07 -17.58 -17.19
N SER A 2 39.86 -17.96 -16.79
CA SER A 2 38.62 -17.59 -17.49
C SER A 2 38.24 -16.17 -17.12
N GLU A 3 38.00 -15.31 -18.10
CA GLU A 3 37.49 -13.95 -17.89
C GLU A 3 36.15 -13.98 -17.13
N PRO A 4 35.90 -13.03 -16.22
CA PRO A 4 34.59 -12.88 -15.61
C PRO A 4 33.60 -12.42 -16.69
N SER A 5 32.58 -13.23 -16.95
CA SER A 5 31.48 -12.89 -17.84
C SER A 5 30.83 -11.59 -17.38
N THR A 6 30.91 -10.56 -18.22
CA THR A 6 30.19 -9.31 -18.06
C THR A 6 28.70 -9.59 -17.88
N PRO A 7 28.02 -8.97 -16.89
CA PRO A 7 26.58 -9.10 -16.77
C PRO A 7 25.97 -8.47 -18.01
N THR A 8 25.46 -9.31 -18.91
CA THR A 8 24.70 -8.91 -20.08
C THR A 8 23.48 -8.18 -19.57
N THR A 9 23.44 -6.85 -19.70
CA THR A 9 22.25 -6.05 -19.43
C THR A 9 21.10 -6.59 -20.27
N PRO A 10 20.09 -7.26 -19.68
CA PRO A 10 19.03 -7.82 -20.49
C PRO A 10 18.07 -6.68 -20.79
N ALA A 11 17.95 -6.39 -22.08
CA ALA A 11 16.96 -5.48 -22.62
C ALA A 11 15.63 -5.72 -21.91
N SER A 12 15.01 -4.63 -21.45
CA SER A 12 13.75 -4.56 -20.72
C SER A 12 12.58 -5.32 -21.36
N VAL A 13 12.73 -5.81 -22.59
CA VAL A 13 11.70 -6.45 -23.41
C VAL A 13 11.56 -7.96 -23.14
N HIS A 14 12.57 -8.66 -22.59
CA HIS A 14 12.54 -10.14 -22.50
C HIS A 14 12.21 -10.73 -21.12
N TRP A 15 12.14 -9.92 -20.07
CA TRP A 15 11.89 -10.39 -18.70
C TRP A 15 10.61 -11.21 -18.56
N GLY A 16 9.53 -10.72 -19.15
CA GLY A 16 8.23 -11.41 -19.10
C GLY A 16 8.26 -12.76 -19.79
N GLU A 17 8.87 -12.84 -20.97
CA GLU A 17 8.96 -14.07 -21.76
C GLU A 17 9.88 -15.11 -21.09
N THR A 18 11.04 -14.67 -20.60
CA THR A 18 11.98 -15.52 -19.84
C THR A 18 11.33 -16.07 -18.57
N MET A 19 10.57 -15.24 -17.84
CA MET A 19 9.83 -15.71 -16.67
C MET A 19 8.74 -16.73 -17.00
N MET A 20 8.03 -16.56 -18.12
CA MET A 20 6.98 -17.50 -18.54
C MET A 20 7.57 -18.84 -18.98
N ASN A 21 8.77 -18.84 -19.58
CA ASN A 21 9.44 -20.05 -20.07
C ASN A 21 10.25 -20.78 -18.99
N GLN A 22 10.95 -20.05 -18.12
CA GLN A 22 11.90 -20.61 -17.14
C GLN A 22 11.39 -20.52 -15.68
N GLY A 23 10.24 -19.87 -15.47
CA GLY A 23 9.65 -19.70 -14.15
C GLY A 23 10.26 -18.57 -13.32
N PRO A 24 9.82 -18.43 -12.05
CA PRO A 24 10.23 -17.34 -11.16
C PRO A 24 11.71 -17.39 -10.74
N GLU A 25 12.33 -18.58 -10.78
CA GLU A 25 13.76 -18.79 -10.49
C GLU A 25 14.68 -17.97 -11.40
N ALA A 26 14.30 -17.81 -12.68
CA ALA A 26 15.09 -17.02 -13.63
C ALA A 26 15.14 -15.54 -13.22
N LEU A 27 14.02 -14.98 -12.74
CA LEU A 27 14.03 -13.61 -12.22
C LEU A 27 14.82 -13.54 -10.91
N HIS A 28 14.67 -14.54 -10.03
CA HIS A 28 15.40 -14.58 -8.77
C HIS A 28 16.92 -14.52 -8.97
N ASN A 29 17.44 -15.38 -9.85
CA ASN A 29 18.86 -15.43 -10.19
C ASN A 29 19.33 -14.09 -10.78
N PHE A 30 18.57 -13.54 -11.71
CA PHE A 30 18.89 -12.24 -12.29
C PHE A 30 18.92 -11.11 -11.24
N MET A 31 17.91 -11.04 -10.36
CA MET A 31 17.88 -10.04 -9.31
C MET A 31 19.04 -10.22 -8.35
N ALA A 32 19.41 -11.46 -8.04
CA ALA A 32 20.55 -11.76 -7.20
C ALA A 32 21.87 -11.33 -7.83
N GLU A 33 22.09 -11.61 -9.11
CA GLU A 33 23.27 -11.17 -9.87
C GLU A 33 23.34 -9.65 -9.96
N THR A 34 22.25 -9.00 -10.31
CA THR A 34 22.17 -7.53 -10.42
C THR A 34 22.42 -6.85 -9.08
N PHE A 35 21.80 -7.36 -8.01
CA PHE A 35 21.99 -6.83 -6.67
C PHE A 35 23.43 -7.03 -6.19
N LYS A 36 24.02 -8.19 -6.44
CA LYS A 36 25.42 -8.49 -6.11
C LYS A 36 26.38 -7.58 -6.87
N ALA A 37 26.13 -7.35 -8.15
CA ALA A 37 26.93 -6.42 -8.96
C ALA A 37 26.84 -4.97 -8.45
N ALA A 38 25.65 -4.53 -8.02
CA ALA A 38 25.43 -3.15 -7.56
C ALA A 38 25.89 -2.88 -6.13
N THR A 39 25.78 -3.86 -5.22
CA THR A 39 25.99 -3.66 -3.77
C THR A 39 27.16 -4.45 -3.20
N GLY A 40 27.70 -5.42 -3.94
CA GLY A 40 28.70 -6.38 -3.45
C GLY A 40 28.14 -7.42 -2.46
N GLY A 41 26.86 -7.33 -2.11
CA GLY A 41 26.19 -8.20 -1.15
C GLY A 41 25.37 -9.33 -1.78
N VAL A 42 24.79 -10.18 -0.92
CA VAL A 42 23.79 -11.17 -1.32
C VAL A 42 22.40 -10.56 -1.31
N LEU A 43 21.52 -11.00 -2.21
CA LEU A 43 20.14 -10.51 -2.27
C LEU A 43 19.43 -10.76 -0.93
N PRO A 44 18.94 -9.70 -0.26
CA PRO A 44 18.29 -9.85 1.03
C PRO A 44 16.99 -10.65 0.88
N GLN A 45 16.80 -11.62 1.78
CA GLN A 45 15.58 -12.40 1.86
C GLN A 45 14.64 -11.76 2.90
N MET A 46 13.42 -11.44 2.46
CA MET A 46 12.41 -10.85 3.34
C MET A 46 11.08 -11.57 3.15
N GLU A 47 10.61 -12.18 4.24
CA GLU A 47 9.28 -12.73 4.38
C GLU A 47 8.40 -11.70 5.10
N VAL A 48 7.24 -11.39 4.53
CA VAL A 48 6.26 -10.53 5.18
C VAL A 48 5.00 -11.34 5.44
N ARG A 49 4.61 -11.49 6.70
CA ARG A 49 3.34 -12.12 7.08
C ARG A 49 2.41 -11.05 7.63
N PHE A 50 1.15 -11.13 7.25
CA PHE A 50 0.12 -10.24 7.74
C PHE A 50 -1.12 -11.05 8.07
N ASN A 51 -1.71 -10.78 9.23
CA ASN A 51 -2.89 -11.49 9.74
C ASN A 51 -3.96 -10.47 10.14
N ASN A 52 -5.15 -10.65 9.56
CA ASN A 52 -6.35 -9.91 9.88
C ASN A 52 -6.18 -8.38 9.75
N VAL A 53 -5.36 -7.96 8.78
CA VAL A 53 -5.03 -6.55 8.59
C VAL A 53 -6.24 -5.80 8.05
N SER A 54 -6.62 -4.74 8.74
CA SER A 54 -7.74 -3.87 8.35
C SER A 54 -7.33 -2.41 8.44
N ILE A 55 -7.78 -1.61 7.48
CA ILE A 55 -7.54 -0.17 7.43
C ILE A 55 -8.87 0.54 7.38
N SER A 56 -9.10 1.41 8.35
CA SER A 56 -10.26 2.29 8.39
C SER A 56 -9.82 3.75 8.37
N ALA A 57 -10.57 4.60 7.68
CA ALA A 57 -10.40 6.04 7.69
C ALA A 57 -11.70 6.73 8.09
N ASP A 58 -11.61 7.62 9.07
CA ASP A 58 -12.70 8.50 9.45
C ASP A 58 -12.75 9.67 8.47
N VAL A 59 -13.86 9.74 7.75
CA VAL A 59 -14.13 10.77 6.74
C VAL A 59 -15.23 11.67 7.27
N THR A 60 -14.89 12.94 7.50
CA THR A 60 -15.90 13.95 7.82
C THR A 60 -16.67 14.26 6.55
N VAL A 61 -17.90 13.75 6.49
CA VAL A 61 -18.83 14.10 5.42
C VAL A 61 -19.51 15.38 5.85
N THR A 62 -19.03 16.51 5.32
CA THR A 62 -19.86 17.71 5.29
C THR A 62 -21.01 17.37 4.36
N ARG A 63 -22.22 17.27 4.91
CA ARG A 63 -23.41 17.39 4.07
C ARG A 63 -23.37 18.81 3.53
N GLU A 64 -22.83 18.98 2.33
CA GLU A 64 -23.31 20.07 1.51
C GLU A 64 -24.81 19.85 1.42
N VAL A 65 -25.58 20.82 1.91
CA VAL A 65 -27.00 20.91 1.60
C VAL A 65 -27.05 21.20 0.11
N THR A 66 -26.87 20.17 -0.72
CA THR A 66 -27.30 20.15 -2.10
C THR A 66 -28.82 20.19 -2.03
N ALA A 67 -29.32 21.40 -1.82
CA ALA A 67 -30.64 21.81 -2.27
C ALA A 67 -30.61 21.73 -3.80
N GLU A 68 -30.60 20.51 -4.33
CA GLU A 68 -31.07 20.29 -5.69
C GLU A 68 -32.54 20.69 -5.68
N SER A 69 -32.87 21.68 -6.51
CA SER A 69 -34.21 22.14 -6.86
C SER A 69 -34.97 23.15 -5.97
N GLU A 70 -34.31 23.97 -5.15
CA GLU A 70 -35.00 25.13 -4.57
C GLU A 70 -34.27 26.45 -4.84
N LEU A 71 -35.01 27.39 -5.44
CA LEU A 71 -34.56 28.72 -5.84
C LEU A 71 -33.69 29.38 -4.76
N PRO A 72 -32.62 30.10 -5.13
CA PRO A 72 -31.74 30.78 -4.17
C PRO A 72 -32.50 31.96 -3.54
N THR A 73 -33.32 31.66 -2.54
CA THR A 73 -33.98 32.65 -1.69
C THR A 73 -33.02 33.09 -0.60
N LEU A 74 -33.11 34.36 -0.20
CA LEU A 74 -32.29 34.97 0.86
C LEU A 74 -32.32 34.12 2.15
N TYR A 75 -33.44 33.45 2.40
CA TYR A 75 -33.62 32.52 3.51
C TYR A 75 -32.60 31.36 3.48
N ASN A 76 -32.38 30.72 2.32
CA ASN A 76 -31.46 29.59 2.20
C ASN A 76 -29.99 30.01 2.39
N VAL A 77 -29.65 31.26 2.02
CA VAL A 77 -28.31 31.82 2.25
C VAL A 77 -28.08 32.07 3.76
N VAL A 78 -29.06 32.66 4.45
CA VAL A 78 -28.98 32.91 5.89
C VAL A 78 -28.99 31.59 6.68
N ALA A 79 -29.85 30.64 6.30
CA ALA A 79 -29.90 29.32 6.91
C ALA A 79 -28.57 28.56 6.74
N ARG A 80 -27.93 28.65 5.57
CA ARG A 80 -26.58 28.10 5.34
C ARG A 80 -25.51 28.79 6.20
N ALA A 81 -25.59 30.10 6.38
CA ALA A 81 -24.67 30.86 7.23
C ALA A 81 -24.83 30.53 8.72
N LEU A 82 -26.06 30.31 9.20
CA LEU A 82 -26.30 29.87 10.58
C LEU A 82 -25.95 28.41 10.79
N ALA A 83 -26.20 27.54 9.80
CA ALA A 83 -25.84 26.13 9.86
C ALA A 83 -24.32 25.90 9.81
N SER A 84 -23.55 26.78 9.16
CA SER A 84 -22.07 26.70 9.14
C SER A 84 -21.43 27.12 10.46
N LEU A 85 -22.16 27.87 11.31
CA LEU A 85 -21.73 28.26 12.66
C LEU A 85 -22.00 27.16 13.70
N ASN A 86 -22.89 26.20 13.42
CA ASN A 86 -23.14 25.06 14.31
C ASN A 86 -22.23 23.87 13.97
N PRO A 87 -21.34 23.43 14.87
CA PRO A 87 -20.51 22.22 14.68
C PRO A 87 -21.34 20.92 14.63
N ILE A 88 -22.65 20.99 14.83
CA ILE A 88 -23.62 19.88 14.96
C ILE A 88 -23.84 19.14 13.62
N THR A 89 -23.48 19.72 12.46
CA THR A 89 -23.75 19.12 11.14
C THR A 89 -22.63 18.23 10.59
N LYS A 90 -21.50 18.09 11.28
CA LYS A 90 -20.36 17.26 10.84
C LYS A 90 -20.60 15.80 11.19
N LYS A 91 -21.03 14.99 10.20
CA LYS A 91 -21.13 13.54 10.35
C LYS A 91 -19.80 12.89 9.98
N VAL A 92 -19.11 12.30 10.95
CA VAL A 92 -17.95 11.45 10.71
C VAL A 92 -18.44 10.07 10.29
N VAL A 93 -17.99 9.59 9.13
CA VAL A 93 -18.28 8.24 8.63
C VAL A 93 -16.97 7.45 8.58
N ARG A 94 -16.94 6.31 9.26
CA ARG A 94 -15.82 5.36 9.18
C ARG A 94 -15.90 4.59 7.87
N LYS A 95 -14.90 4.76 7.00
CA LYS A 95 -14.76 4.05 5.73
C LYS A 95 -13.62 3.04 5.84
N GLU A 96 -13.94 1.77 5.64
CA GLU A 96 -12.95 0.71 5.60
C GLU A 96 -12.34 0.59 4.20
N VAL A 97 -11.02 0.74 4.10
CA VAL A 97 -10.25 0.72 2.85
C VAL A 97 -9.71 -0.68 2.56
N ILE A 98 -9.26 -1.39 3.59
CA ILE A 98 -8.81 -2.79 3.53
C ILE A 98 -9.54 -3.54 4.63
N LYS A 99 -10.12 -4.69 4.30
CA LYS A 99 -10.98 -5.46 5.19
C LYS A 99 -10.37 -6.81 5.48
N ASN A 100 -9.87 -6.99 6.70
CA ASN A 100 -9.48 -8.28 7.28
C ASN A 100 -8.68 -9.18 6.32
N VAL A 101 -7.56 -8.67 5.78
CA VAL A 101 -6.72 -9.42 4.85
C VAL A 101 -5.60 -10.16 5.59
N SER A 102 -5.35 -11.39 5.17
CA SER A 102 -4.25 -12.22 5.68
C SER A 102 -3.46 -12.83 4.53
N GLY A 103 -2.17 -13.05 4.72
CA GLY A 103 -1.31 -13.63 3.70
C GLY A 103 0.16 -13.61 4.06
N VAL A 104 0.97 -14.20 3.17
CA VAL A 104 2.42 -14.29 3.31
C VAL A 104 3.07 -13.97 1.97
N LEU A 105 3.97 -12.98 1.97
CA LEU A 105 4.90 -12.73 0.87
C LEU A 105 6.18 -13.49 1.17
N LYS A 106 6.45 -14.52 0.37
CA LYS A 106 7.64 -15.36 0.54
C LYS A 106 8.85 -14.75 -0.16
N PRO A 107 10.06 -14.89 0.42
CA PRO A 107 11.29 -14.53 -0.27
C PRO A 107 11.43 -15.27 -1.60
N GLY A 108 12.04 -14.62 -2.60
CA GLY A 108 12.28 -15.21 -3.92
C GLY A 108 11.03 -15.41 -4.79
N THR A 109 9.85 -14.98 -4.34
CA THR A 109 8.61 -15.08 -5.11
C THR A 109 8.17 -13.73 -5.66
N ILE A 110 7.45 -13.75 -6.77
CA ILE A 110 6.87 -12.55 -7.39
C ILE A 110 5.39 -12.58 -7.11
N THR A 111 4.92 -11.59 -6.36
CA THR A 111 3.51 -11.46 -6.01
C THR A 111 2.87 -10.36 -6.84
N LEU A 112 1.84 -10.73 -7.59
CA LEU A 112 1.04 -9.81 -8.40
C LEU A 112 -0.24 -9.42 -7.64
N LEU A 113 -0.42 -8.14 -7.37
CA LEU A 113 -1.61 -7.60 -6.71
C LEU A 113 -2.58 -6.99 -7.72
N LEU A 114 -3.75 -7.62 -7.91
CA LEU A 114 -4.77 -7.22 -8.88
C LEU A 114 -6.05 -6.71 -8.21
N GLY A 115 -6.79 -5.85 -8.91
CA GLY A 115 -8.08 -5.31 -8.43
C GLY A 115 -8.49 -4.04 -9.15
N GLN A 116 -9.76 -3.66 -9.04
CA GLN A 116 -10.32 -2.45 -9.65
C GLN A 116 -9.69 -1.15 -9.10
N PRO A 117 -9.78 -0.02 -9.82
CA PRO A 117 -9.41 1.28 -9.27
C PRO A 117 -10.13 1.56 -7.94
N GLY A 118 -9.42 2.10 -6.95
CA GLY A 118 -9.99 2.38 -5.63
C GLY A 118 -10.12 1.17 -4.68
N SER A 119 -9.75 -0.05 -5.09
CA SER A 119 -9.86 -1.26 -4.26
C SER A 119 -8.86 -1.35 -3.09
N GLY A 120 -8.01 -0.34 -2.90
CA GLY A 120 -7.05 -0.30 -1.79
C GLY A 120 -5.67 -0.92 -2.06
N LYS A 121 -5.35 -1.37 -3.29
CA LYS A 121 -4.04 -2.00 -3.61
C LYS A 121 -2.84 -1.19 -3.13
N THR A 122 -2.79 0.11 -3.46
CA THR A 122 -1.72 1.00 -3.02
C THR A 122 -1.69 1.14 -1.50
N SER A 123 -2.85 1.20 -0.84
CA SER A 123 -2.94 1.24 0.62
C SER A 123 -2.37 -0.03 1.25
N LEU A 124 -2.71 -1.20 0.71
CA LEU A 124 -2.15 -2.48 1.15
C LEU A 124 -0.63 -2.52 0.97
N MET A 125 -0.12 -2.14 -0.20
CA MET A 125 1.33 -2.14 -0.46
C MET A 125 2.09 -1.18 0.46
N ARG A 126 1.53 0.01 0.75
CA ARG A 126 2.12 0.96 1.69
C ARG A 126 2.16 0.44 3.13
N ILE A 127 1.15 -0.32 3.53
CA ILE A 127 1.13 -0.98 4.83
C ILE A 127 2.22 -2.05 4.89
N LEU A 128 2.27 -2.93 3.90
CA LEU A 128 3.24 -4.01 3.85
C LEU A 128 4.69 -3.48 3.78
N SER A 129 4.91 -2.34 3.12
CA SER A 129 6.24 -1.71 3.06
C SER A 129 6.62 -0.91 4.31
N GLY A 130 5.73 -0.78 5.30
CA GLY A 130 5.94 0.03 6.50
C GLY A 130 5.83 1.54 6.28
N GLN A 131 5.50 2.01 5.07
CA GLN A 131 5.42 3.43 4.70
C GLN A 131 3.99 3.97 4.73
N PHE A 132 3.18 3.49 5.69
CA PHE A 132 1.80 3.90 5.80
C PHE A 132 1.66 5.09 6.75
N PRO A 133 1.17 6.25 6.28
CA PRO A 133 1.09 7.45 7.08
C PRO A 133 -0.06 7.31 8.08
N VAL A 134 0.27 7.03 9.33
CA VAL A 134 -0.72 6.99 10.42
C VAL A 134 -1.11 8.42 10.76
N LYS A 135 -2.21 8.89 10.20
CA LYS A 135 -2.85 10.16 10.55
C LYS A 135 -3.90 9.93 11.64
N LYS A 136 -4.27 10.98 12.38
CA LYS A 136 -5.25 10.91 13.47
C LYS A 136 -6.61 10.31 13.07
N ASN A 137 -6.97 10.38 11.79
CA ASN A 137 -8.22 9.86 11.25
C ASN A 137 -8.08 8.48 10.60
N ILE A 138 -6.96 7.78 10.79
CA ILE A 138 -6.72 6.47 10.18
C ILE A 138 -6.43 5.46 11.28
N THR A 139 -7.14 4.33 11.25
CA THR A 139 -6.96 3.19 12.14
C THR A 139 -6.41 2.02 11.35
N VAL A 140 -5.31 1.45 11.81
CA VAL A 140 -4.72 0.21 11.29
C VAL A 140 -4.85 -0.86 12.37
N GLU A 141 -5.47 -1.97 12.02
CA GLU A 141 -5.69 -3.13 12.89
C GLU A 141 -5.03 -4.37 12.25
N GLY A 142 -4.81 -5.40 13.07
CA GLY A 142 -4.16 -6.65 12.67
C GLY A 142 -2.67 -6.70 13.02
N GLU A 143 -2.03 -7.80 12.64
CA GLU A 143 -0.63 -8.08 12.96
C GLU A 143 0.21 -8.25 11.70
N MET A 144 1.44 -7.73 11.74
CA MET A 144 2.40 -7.86 10.67
C MET A 144 3.77 -8.22 11.23
N THR A 145 4.42 -9.19 10.59
CA THR A 145 5.78 -9.62 10.92
C THR A 145 6.67 -9.62 9.68
N TYR A 146 7.94 -9.28 9.88
CA TYR A 146 8.98 -9.28 8.86
C TYR A 146 10.08 -10.22 9.33
N ASN A 147 10.30 -11.32 8.60
CA ASN A 147 11.21 -12.40 9.03
C ASN A 147 10.95 -12.86 10.47
N GLY A 148 9.67 -12.93 10.88
CA GLY A 148 9.25 -13.30 12.23
C GLY A 148 9.29 -12.19 13.29
N LEU A 149 9.87 -11.03 13.00
CA LEU A 149 9.89 -9.88 13.92
C LEU A 149 8.65 -9.02 13.76
N LEU A 150 8.08 -8.52 14.86
CA LEU A 150 6.89 -7.68 14.80
C LEU A 150 7.22 -6.32 14.16
N GLN A 151 6.28 -5.80 13.35
CA GLN A 151 6.44 -4.48 12.72
C GLN A 151 6.80 -3.38 13.72
N LYS A 152 6.19 -3.41 14.92
CA LYS A 152 6.44 -2.43 16.00
C LYS A 152 7.90 -2.43 16.47
N GLU A 153 8.56 -3.59 16.43
CA GLU A 153 9.96 -3.75 16.87
C GLU A 153 10.94 -3.19 15.84
N ILE A 154 10.60 -3.33 14.55
CA ILE A 154 11.46 -2.90 13.44
C ILE A 154 11.08 -1.52 12.88
N ALA A 155 10.03 -0.87 13.39
CA ALA A 155 9.53 0.42 12.89
C ALA A 155 10.60 1.53 12.90
N LYS A 156 11.62 1.42 13.75
CA LYS A 156 12.77 2.35 13.80
C LYS A 156 13.83 2.08 12.72
N ARG A 157 13.79 0.91 12.09
CA ARG A 157 14.73 0.46 11.06
C ARG A 157 14.12 0.47 9.66
N LEU A 158 12.79 0.54 9.58
CA LEU A 158 12.08 0.65 8.30
C LEU A 158 12.21 2.08 7.76
N PRO A 159 12.40 2.25 6.43
CA PRO A 159 12.32 3.56 5.80
C PRO A 159 10.92 4.12 6.00
N GLN A 160 10.81 5.34 6.55
CA GLN A 160 9.54 6.03 6.79
C GLN A 160 9.16 6.93 5.63
#